data_AF-A0A1G5BXS7-F1
#
_entry.id   AF-A0A1G5BXS7-F1
#
_cell.length_a   1.000
_cell.length_b   1.000
_cell.length_c   1.000
_cell.angle_alpha   90.00
_cell.angle_beta   90.00
_cell.angle_gamma   90.00
#
_symmetry.space_group_name_H-M   'P 1'
#
loop_
_entity.id
_entity.type
_entity.pdbx_description
1 polymer ?
#
loop_
_entity_poly.entity_id
_entity_poly.type
_entity_poly.pdbx_seq_one_letter_code
_entity_poly.pdbx_strand_id
1 'polypeptide(L)'
;MNNGLHKLQKPPRVKRTIGIGFPFNISFMEKKTGERDSKENQIRSFDDGERTPWLSARTESYEKYVNSTYAYVIKETEEPIQEASKLLTELNTILGTAPLSFDGDDEESIRQRRLEAARQTKRDERKEELLIKLTEIKEFIENADEKLLHHIEMAGNILSVHTSNYWRGILKVSGADVRTVTPVLEFGDFEGRIKYEERKKILISRIDQALERGGCADEKDE
;
A
#
# COMPACT_ATOMS: atom_id res chain seq x y z
N MET A 1 16.46 -23.92 2.06
CA MET A 1 15.27 -23.18 2.54
C MET A 1 14.77 -22.34 1.37
N ASN A 2 13.46 -22.34 1.15
CA ASN A 2 12.83 -21.95 -0.12
C ASN A 2 13.04 -20.47 -0.47
N ASN A 3 13.64 -20.21 -1.64
CA ASN A 3 13.70 -18.92 -2.32
C ASN A 3 12.31 -18.50 -2.85
N GLY A 4 11.38 -18.21 -1.94
CA GLY A 4 9.97 -17.90 -2.23
C GLY A 4 9.67 -16.45 -2.63
N LEU A 5 10.63 -15.53 -2.51
CA LEU A 5 10.43 -14.09 -2.78
C LEU A 5 10.34 -13.71 -4.27
N HIS A 6 10.46 -14.68 -5.18
CA HIS A 6 10.46 -14.41 -6.62
C HIS A 6 9.23 -14.98 -7.31
N LYS A 7 8.11 -14.26 -7.18
CA LYS A 7 7.17 -13.93 -8.26
C LYS A 7 6.04 -13.11 -7.67
N LEU A 8 6.24 -11.80 -7.66
CA LEU A 8 5.11 -10.86 -7.58
C LEU A 8 4.11 -11.30 -8.64
N GLN A 9 2.86 -11.55 -8.25
CA GLN A 9 1.81 -11.72 -9.23
C GLN A 9 1.71 -10.40 -10.03
N LYS A 10 1.12 -10.42 -11.22
CA LYS A 10 0.97 -9.17 -11.96
C LYS A 10 -0.23 -8.44 -11.37
N PRO A 11 -0.10 -7.17 -10.96
CA PRO A 11 -1.25 -6.40 -10.49
C PRO A 11 -2.32 -6.35 -11.60
N PRO A 12 -3.60 -6.11 -11.23
CA PRO A 12 -4.67 -5.97 -12.21
C PRO A 12 -4.27 -4.94 -13.26
N ARG A 13 -4.32 -5.33 -14.54
CA ARG A 13 -3.95 -4.43 -15.63
C ARG A 13 -4.95 -3.27 -15.67
N VAL A 14 -4.48 -2.05 -15.41
CA VAL A 14 -5.18 -0.77 -15.58
C VAL A 14 -6.04 -0.75 -16.85
N LYS A 15 -5.52 -1.37 -17.92
CA LYS A 15 -6.15 -1.41 -19.23
C LYS A 15 -7.51 -2.11 -19.31
N ARG A 16 -7.76 -3.12 -18.46
CA ARG A 16 -9.01 -3.91 -18.53
C ARG A 16 -10.12 -3.33 -17.65
N THR A 17 -9.77 -2.70 -16.54
CA THR A 17 -10.72 -2.23 -15.53
C THR A 17 -11.19 -0.80 -15.80
N ILE A 18 -10.33 0.05 -16.37
CA ILE A 18 -10.68 1.44 -16.75
C ILE A 18 -11.10 1.49 -18.24
N GLY A 19 -11.50 0.38 -18.85
CA GLY A 19 -12.00 0.36 -20.24
C GLY A 19 -11.03 0.95 -21.28
N ILE A 20 -9.75 0.56 -21.25
CA ILE A 20 -8.70 1.10 -22.13
C ILE A 20 -8.54 0.17 -23.35
N GLY A 21 -9.30 0.42 -24.40
CA GLY A 21 -9.08 -0.15 -25.73
C GLY A 21 -8.45 0.86 -26.68
N PHE A 22 -7.19 0.63 -27.09
CA PHE A 22 -6.40 1.31 -28.16
C PHE A 22 -6.36 2.87 -28.19
N PRO A 23 -5.17 3.50 -28.09
CA PRO A 23 -5.03 4.95 -27.89
C PRO A 23 -5.45 5.84 -29.08
N PHE A 24 -5.53 5.32 -30.30
CA PHE A 24 -5.68 6.16 -31.49
C PHE A 24 -7.10 6.71 -31.74
N ASN A 25 -8.12 6.28 -30.98
CA ASN A 25 -9.50 6.75 -31.19
C ASN A 25 -10.28 7.13 -29.92
N ILE A 26 -9.72 6.91 -28.73
CA ILE A 26 -10.43 7.15 -27.46
C ILE A 26 -10.70 8.65 -27.23
N SER A 27 -9.72 9.52 -27.42
CA SER A 27 -9.87 10.97 -27.20
C SER A 27 -10.97 11.58 -28.08
N PHE A 28 -11.09 11.12 -29.33
CA PHE A 28 -12.15 11.57 -30.24
C PHE A 28 -13.53 11.06 -29.83
N MET A 29 -13.63 9.80 -29.39
CA MET A 29 -14.89 9.23 -28.90
C MET A 29 -15.37 9.90 -27.61
N GLU A 30 -14.45 10.20 -26.68
CA GLU A 30 -14.74 10.91 -25.43
C GLU A 30 -15.24 12.32 -25.69
N LYS A 31 -14.54 13.05 -26.56
CA LYS A 31 -14.97 14.37 -26.99
C LYS A 31 -16.36 14.33 -27.61
N LYS A 32 -16.63 13.39 -28.53
CA LYS A 32 -17.97 13.22 -29.13
C LYS A 32 -19.03 12.86 -28.10
N THR A 33 -18.67 12.08 -27.08
CA THR A 33 -19.57 11.73 -25.97
C THR A 33 -19.92 12.98 -25.17
N GLY A 34 -18.93 13.82 -24.83
CA GLY A 34 -19.20 15.12 -24.19
C GLY A 34 -20.03 16.07 -25.05
N GLU A 35 -19.76 16.14 -26.36
CA GLU A 35 -20.58 16.94 -27.29
C GLU A 35 -22.04 16.47 -27.31
N ARG A 36 -22.28 15.16 -27.22
CA ARG A 36 -23.63 14.59 -27.20
C ARG A 36 -24.33 14.83 -25.87
N ASP A 37 -23.67 14.57 -24.75
CA ASP A 37 -24.23 14.74 -23.42
C ASP A 37 -24.62 16.21 -23.14
N SER A 38 -23.83 17.17 -23.67
CA SER A 38 -24.18 18.60 -23.63
C SER A 38 -25.46 18.90 -24.45
N LYS A 39 -25.58 18.36 -25.67
CA LYS A 39 -26.80 18.53 -26.49
C LYS A 39 -28.05 17.88 -25.88
N GLU A 40 -27.85 16.80 -25.13
CA GLU A 40 -28.92 16.04 -24.47
C GLU A 40 -29.25 16.58 -23.06
N ASN A 41 -28.68 17.73 -22.66
CA ASN A 41 -28.85 18.34 -21.34
C ASN A 41 -28.60 17.36 -20.18
N GLN A 42 -27.60 16.49 -20.32
CA GLN A 42 -27.20 15.52 -19.29
C GLN A 42 -26.28 16.12 -18.22
N ILE A 43 -25.93 17.40 -18.36
CA ILE A 43 -25.13 18.15 -17.41
C ILE A 43 -26.01 18.56 -16.23
N ARG A 44 -25.62 18.16 -15.03
CA ARG A 44 -26.29 18.51 -13.78
C ARG A 44 -25.38 19.41 -12.98
N SER A 45 -25.88 20.59 -12.59
CA SER A 45 -25.19 21.52 -11.71
C SER A 45 -25.47 21.17 -10.25
N PHE A 46 -24.43 21.19 -9.44
CA PHE A 46 -24.42 21.00 -8.00
C PHE A 46 -23.66 22.17 -7.34
N ASP A 47 -23.76 22.29 -6.01
CA ASP A 47 -23.11 23.36 -5.26
C ASP A 47 -21.58 23.36 -5.39
N ASP A 48 -20.98 22.21 -5.73
CA ASP A 48 -19.54 22.01 -5.90
C ASP A 48 -19.07 21.99 -7.36
N GLY A 49 -19.99 22.07 -8.33
CA GLY A 49 -19.69 22.12 -9.77
C GLY A 49 -20.64 21.27 -10.62
N GLU A 50 -20.19 20.85 -11.81
CA GLU A 50 -21.04 20.07 -12.73
C GLU A 50 -20.64 18.60 -12.83
N ARG A 51 -21.65 17.76 -13.02
CA ARG A 51 -21.49 16.31 -13.20
C ARG A 51 -22.33 15.77 -14.33
N THR A 52 -21.90 14.63 -14.84
CA THR A 52 -22.62 13.88 -15.87
C THR A 52 -22.59 12.38 -15.54
N PRO A 53 -23.56 11.60 -16.03
CA PRO A 53 -23.53 10.14 -15.86
C PRO A 53 -22.25 9.49 -16.38
N TRP A 54 -21.64 10.05 -17.43
CA TRP A 54 -20.36 9.57 -17.95
C TRP A 54 -19.22 9.76 -16.95
N LEU A 55 -19.15 10.92 -16.29
CA LEU A 55 -18.15 11.19 -15.25
C LEU A 55 -18.34 10.26 -14.05
N SER A 56 -19.58 10.10 -13.56
CA SER A 56 -19.88 9.18 -12.46
C SER A 56 -19.41 7.75 -12.75
N ALA A 57 -19.76 7.20 -13.92
CA ALA A 57 -19.34 5.87 -14.31
C ALA A 57 -17.81 5.72 -14.44
N ARG A 58 -17.12 6.79 -14.86
CA ARG A 58 -15.66 6.82 -14.96
C ARG A 58 -15.01 6.82 -13.58
N THR A 59 -15.56 7.59 -12.65
CA THR A 59 -15.11 7.63 -11.28
C THR A 59 -15.33 6.31 -10.57
N GLU A 60 -16.52 5.69 -10.69
CA GLU A 60 -16.78 4.34 -10.15
C GLU A 60 -15.80 3.29 -10.71
N SER A 61 -15.46 3.37 -12.00
CA SER A 61 -14.47 2.47 -12.62
C SER A 61 -13.06 2.67 -12.05
N TYR A 62 -12.68 3.92 -11.78
CA TYR A 62 -11.42 4.27 -11.12
C TYR A 62 -11.40 3.77 -9.68
N GLU A 63 -12.46 4.01 -8.91
CA GLU A 63 -12.61 3.53 -7.54
C GLU A 63 -12.49 2.00 -7.45
N LYS A 64 -13.18 1.29 -8.34
CA LYS A 64 -13.08 -0.18 -8.43
C LYS A 64 -11.65 -0.63 -8.73
N TYR A 65 -10.93 0.09 -9.59
CA TYR A 65 -9.53 -0.18 -9.87
C TYR A 65 -8.65 0.05 -8.63
N VAL A 66 -8.80 1.20 -7.96
CA VAL A 66 -8.05 1.54 -6.74
C VAL A 66 -8.29 0.49 -5.67
N ASN A 67 -9.55 0.16 -5.37
CA ASN A 67 -9.91 -0.89 -4.42
C ASN A 67 -9.32 -2.26 -4.78
N SER A 68 -9.36 -2.65 -6.06
CA SER A 68 -8.76 -3.91 -6.50
C SER A 68 -7.24 -3.93 -6.33
N THR A 69 -6.58 -2.77 -6.45
CA THR A 69 -5.14 -2.61 -6.29
C THR A 69 -4.75 -2.68 -4.81
N TYR A 70 -5.51 -2.03 -3.92
CA TYR A 70 -5.35 -2.20 -2.48
C TYR A 70 -5.54 -3.64 -2.03
N ALA A 71 -6.63 -4.30 -2.46
CA ALA A 71 -6.89 -5.70 -2.11
C ALA A 71 -5.77 -6.65 -2.59
N TYR A 72 -5.19 -6.35 -3.75
CA TYR A 72 -4.06 -7.08 -4.28
C TYR A 72 -2.81 -6.94 -3.39
N VAL A 73 -2.46 -5.71 -3.02
CA VAL A 73 -1.28 -5.44 -2.18
C VAL A 73 -1.47 -6.00 -0.79
N ILE A 74 -2.65 -5.86 -0.17
CA ILE A 74 -2.98 -6.51 1.10
C ILE A 74 -2.66 -8.01 1.03
N LYS A 75 -3.12 -8.70 -0.01
CA LYS A 75 -2.88 -10.13 -0.19
C LYS A 75 -1.41 -10.47 -0.38
N GLU A 76 -0.64 -9.67 -1.12
CA GLU A 76 0.80 -9.89 -1.27
C GLU A 76 1.59 -9.64 0.02
N THR A 77 1.17 -8.66 0.82
CA THR A 77 1.87 -8.29 2.05
C THR A 77 1.48 -9.14 3.27
N GLU A 78 0.37 -9.88 3.21
CA GLU A 78 -0.15 -10.65 4.36
C GLU A 78 0.86 -11.66 4.93
N GLU A 79 1.50 -12.46 4.08
CA GLU A 79 2.49 -13.46 4.51
C GLU A 79 3.76 -12.80 5.09
N PRO A 80 4.40 -11.80 4.43
CA PRO A 80 5.49 -11.03 5.01
C PRO A 80 5.13 -10.36 6.35
N ILE A 81 3.92 -9.82 6.49
CA ILE A 81 3.44 -9.19 7.74
C ILE A 81 3.37 -10.24 8.87
N GLN A 82 2.82 -11.42 8.58
CA GLN A 82 2.75 -12.52 9.54
C GLN A 82 4.14 -13.06 9.90
N GLU A 83 5.06 -13.12 8.93
CA GLU A 83 6.45 -13.50 9.18
C GLU A 83 7.16 -12.49 10.08
N ALA A 84 7.09 -11.19 9.76
CA ALA A 84 7.65 -10.14 10.59
C ALA A 84 7.12 -10.17 12.02
N SER A 85 5.82 -10.40 12.20
CA SER A 85 5.21 -10.52 13.54
C SER A 85 5.82 -11.68 14.33
N LYS A 86 6.06 -12.84 13.70
CA LYS A 86 6.72 -13.98 14.35
C LYS A 86 8.18 -13.67 14.71
N LEU A 87 8.92 -13.07 13.78
CA LEU A 87 10.32 -12.68 14.00
C LEU A 87 10.46 -11.65 15.14
N LEU A 88 9.53 -10.70 15.24
CA LEU A 88 9.47 -9.75 16.35
C LEU A 88 9.21 -10.44 17.69
N THR A 89 8.27 -11.39 17.75
CA THR A 89 8.03 -12.15 18.98
C THR A 89 9.25 -12.98 19.40
N GLU A 90 9.93 -13.61 18.43
CA GLU A 90 11.16 -14.36 18.70
C GLU A 90 12.26 -13.43 19.22
N LEU A 91 12.47 -12.29 18.56
CA LEU A 91 13.43 -11.28 18.99
C LEU A 91 13.16 -10.80 20.42
N ASN A 92 11.91 -10.52 20.75
CA ASN A 92 11.51 -10.10 22.10
C ASN A 92 11.78 -11.18 23.15
N THR A 93 11.59 -12.47 22.82
CA THR A 93 11.95 -13.56 23.74
C THR A 93 13.45 -13.69 23.97
N ILE A 94 14.28 -13.50 22.94
CA ILE A 94 15.74 -13.51 23.07
C ILE A 94 16.20 -12.36 23.98
N LEU A 95 15.63 -11.17 23.82
CA LEU A 95 16.00 -10.00 24.62
C LEU A 95 15.47 -10.05 26.05
N GLY A 96 14.31 -10.66 26.27
CA GLY A 96 13.75 -10.87 27.60
C GLY A 96 14.49 -11.93 28.42
N THR A 97 15.38 -12.72 27.79
CA THR A 97 16.16 -13.74 28.49
C THR A 97 17.35 -13.11 29.20
N ALA A 98 17.23 -12.92 30.51
CA ALA A 98 18.34 -12.43 31.33
C ALA A 98 19.49 -13.46 31.37
N PRO A 99 20.77 -13.02 31.27
CA PRO A 99 21.90 -13.92 31.43
C PRO A 99 21.92 -14.47 32.87
N LEU A 100 22.11 -15.78 32.99
CA LEU A 100 22.31 -16.41 34.30
C LEU A 100 23.71 -16.04 34.81
N SER A 101 23.78 -15.40 35.98
CA SER A 101 25.04 -15.12 36.66
C SER A 101 25.39 -16.28 37.60
N PHE A 102 26.56 -16.88 37.39
CA PHE A 102 27.13 -17.88 38.29
C PHE A 102 28.29 -17.24 39.04
N ASP A 103 28.19 -17.19 40.37
CA ASP A 103 29.16 -16.54 41.24
C ASP A 103 29.97 -17.61 41.98
N GLY A 104 31.29 -17.65 41.74
CA GLY A 104 32.17 -18.69 42.25
C GLY A 104 33.33 -19.05 41.31
N ASP A 105 34.48 -19.37 41.89
CA ASP A 105 35.70 -19.81 41.19
C ASP A 105 35.92 -21.33 41.24
N ASP A 106 34.92 -22.08 41.68
CA ASP A 106 34.92 -23.54 41.57
C ASP A 106 34.80 -24.01 40.12
N GLU A 107 35.30 -25.21 39.85
CA GLU A 107 35.38 -25.78 38.50
C GLU A 107 34.01 -25.88 37.81
N GLU A 108 32.95 -26.12 38.58
CA GLU A 108 31.58 -26.20 38.07
C GLU A 108 31.04 -24.81 37.70
N SER A 109 31.30 -23.76 38.49
CA SER A 109 30.95 -22.37 38.12
C SER A 109 31.71 -21.89 36.87
N ILE A 110 32.98 -22.27 36.70
CA ILE A 110 33.74 -21.97 35.48
C ILE A 110 33.12 -22.69 34.26
N ARG A 111 32.73 -23.95 34.42
CA ARG A 111 32.06 -24.73 33.36
C ARG A 111 30.72 -24.12 32.97
N GLN A 112 29.91 -23.70 33.94
CA GLN A 112 28.61 -23.07 33.71
C GLN A 112 28.75 -21.70 33.03
N ARG A 113 29.75 -20.89 33.42
CA ARG A 113 30.08 -19.63 32.73
C ARG A 113 30.43 -19.86 31.25
N ARG A 114 31.21 -20.88 30.92
CA ARG A 114 31.55 -21.23 29.53
C ARG A 114 30.33 -21.68 28.72
N LEU A 115 29.45 -22.48 29.33
CA LEU A 115 28.20 -22.91 28.68
C LEU A 115 27.26 -21.73 28.42
N GLU A 116 27.13 -20.81 29.37
CA GLU A 116 26.29 -19.63 29.19
C GLU A 116 26.89 -18.65 28.18
N ALA A 117 28.22 -18.48 28.15
CA ALA A 117 28.88 -17.71 27.10
C ALA A 117 28.61 -18.30 25.70
N ALA A 118 28.71 -19.62 25.55
CA ALA A 118 28.39 -20.29 24.28
C ALA A 118 26.91 -20.16 23.89
N ARG A 119 26.00 -20.16 24.87
CA ARG A 119 24.56 -19.88 24.63
C ARG A 119 24.34 -18.43 24.22
N GLN A 120 25.06 -17.50 24.84
CA GLN A 120 24.96 -16.08 24.52
C GLN A 120 25.43 -15.81 23.10
N THR A 121 26.57 -16.37 22.66
CA THR A 121 27.02 -16.25 21.27
C THR A 121 25.97 -16.74 20.28
N LYS A 122 25.31 -17.88 20.55
CA LYS A 122 24.22 -18.38 19.70
C LYS A 122 23.00 -17.46 19.70
N ARG A 123 22.66 -16.83 20.83
CA ARG A 123 21.57 -15.85 20.91
C ARG A 123 21.90 -14.60 20.10
N ASP A 124 23.15 -14.14 20.17
CA ASP A 124 23.62 -12.96 19.44
C ASP A 124 23.62 -13.23 17.92
N GLU A 125 24.14 -14.38 17.48
CA GLU A 125 24.07 -14.83 16.08
C GLU A 125 22.61 -14.88 15.58
N ARG A 126 21.71 -15.47 16.38
CA ARG A 126 20.29 -15.56 16.03
C ARG A 126 19.65 -14.18 15.97
N LYS A 127 19.99 -13.28 16.88
CA LYS A 127 19.49 -11.90 16.89
C LYS A 127 19.89 -11.18 15.59
N GLU A 128 21.13 -11.29 15.15
CA GLU A 128 21.59 -10.70 13.90
C GLU A 128 20.81 -11.25 12.69
N GLU A 129 20.60 -12.57 12.62
CA GLU A 129 19.77 -13.18 11.57
C GLU A 129 18.34 -12.63 11.56
N LEU A 130 17.71 -12.46 12.72
CA LEU A 130 16.35 -11.94 12.83
C LEU A 130 16.28 -10.48 12.37
N LEU A 131 17.25 -9.66 12.76
CA LEU A 131 17.31 -8.25 12.35
C LEU A 131 17.47 -8.11 10.84
N ILE A 132 18.34 -8.92 10.20
CA ILE A 132 18.51 -8.94 8.75
C ILE A 132 17.18 -9.27 8.05
N LYS A 133 16.49 -10.33 8.50
CA LYS A 133 15.18 -10.70 7.91
C LYS A 133 14.12 -9.62 8.11
N LEU A 134 14.10 -8.96 9.27
CA LEU A 134 13.18 -7.85 9.52
C LEU A 134 13.47 -6.67 8.59
N THR A 135 14.74 -6.36 8.28
CA THR A 135 15.08 -5.34 7.29
C THR A 135 14.62 -5.72 5.88
N GLU A 136 14.82 -6.97 5.46
CA GLU A 136 14.37 -7.45 4.14
C GLU A 136 12.85 -7.35 3.99
N ILE A 137 12.09 -7.74 5.03
CA ILE A 137 10.62 -7.63 5.02
C ILE A 137 10.18 -6.16 4.98
N LYS A 138 10.86 -5.28 5.73
CA LYS A 138 10.58 -3.84 5.70
C LYS A 138 10.74 -3.28 4.29
N GLU A 139 11.88 -3.52 3.65
CA GLU A 139 12.15 -3.07 2.27
C GLU A 139 11.12 -3.62 1.28
N PHE A 140 10.71 -4.89 1.45
CA PHE A 140 9.66 -5.49 0.62
C PHE A 140 8.33 -4.75 0.74
N ILE A 141 7.90 -4.43 1.96
CA ILE A 141 6.64 -3.73 2.23
C ILE A 141 6.68 -2.29 1.72
N GLU A 142 7.80 -1.59 1.90
CA GLU A 142 8.00 -0.23 1.38
C GLU A 142 7.94 -0.20 -0.15
N ASN A 143 8.61 -1.15 -0.82
CA ASN A 143 8.56 -1.28 -2.28
C ASN A 143 7.15 -1.64 -2.80
N ALA A 144 6.41 -2.50 -2.08
CA ALA A 144 5.02 -2.81 -2.42
C ALA A 144 4.13 -1.57 -2.34
N ASP A 145 4.36 -0.70 -1.35
CA ASP A 145 3.65 0.56 -1.19
C ASP A 145 4.00 1.60 -2.26
N GLU A 146 5.29 1.75 -2.61
CA GLU A 146 5.70 2.63 -3.71
C GLU A 146 5.02 2.22 -5.02
N LYS A 147 4.95 0.92 -5.31
CA LYS A 147 4.25 0.40 -6.49
C LYS A 147 2.75 0.67 -6.44
N LEU A 148 2.13 0.53 -5.26
CA LEU A 148 0.71 0.85 -5.05
C LEU A 148 0.43 2.31 -5.38
N LEU A 149 1.21 3.23 -4.81
CA LEU A 149 1.10 4.67 -5.03
C LEU A 149 1.28 5.00 -6.52
N HIS A 150 2.31 4.43 -7.15
CA HIS A 150 2.56 4.62 -8.58
C HIS A 150 1.39 4.13 -9.45
N HIS A 151 0.78 2.99 -9.13
CA HIS A 151 -0.37 2.47 -9.87
C HIS A 151 -1.62 3.36 -9.72
N ILE A 152 -1.87 3.87 -8.51
CA ILE A 152 -2.98 4.79 -8.22
C ILE A 152 -2.76 6.12 -8.95
N GLU A 153 -1.55 6.67 -8.92
CA GLU A 153 -1.17 7.89 -9.63
C GLU A 153 -1.36 7.74 -11.13
N MET A 154 -0.85 6.65 -11.71
CA MET A 154 -1.01 6.34 -13.13
C MET A 154 -2.49 6.24 -13.53
N ALA A 155 -3.32 5.59 -12.70
CA ALA A 155 -4.76 5.52 -12.94
C ALA A 155 -5.44 6.89 -12.82
N GLY A 156 -4.99 7.74 -11.88
CA GLY A 156 -5.50 9.11 -11.71
C GLY A 156 -5.16 10.00 -12.90
N ASN A 157 -3.93 9.91 -13.41
CA ASN A 157 -3.50 10.59 -14.63
C ASN A 157 -4.34 10.18 -15.84
N ILE A 158 -4.63 8.88 -15.96
CA ILE A 158 -5.50 8.34 -17.00
C ILE A 158 -6.93 8.92 -16.86
N LEU A 159 -7.52 8.89 -15.67
CA LEU A 159 -8.83 9.47 -15.40
C LEU A 159 -8.88 10.97 -15.76
N SER A 160 -7.84 11.72 -15.41
CA SER A 160 -7.71 13.16 -15.72
C SER A 160 -7.69 13.43 -17.22
N VAL A 161 -6.93 12.64 -18.00
CA VAL A 161 -6.89 12.73 -19.47
C VAL A 161 -8.28 12.47 -20.07
N HIS A 162 -8.95 11.42 -19.62
CA HIS A 162 -10.28 11.04 -20.12
C HIS A 162 -11.32 12.12 -19.79
N THR A 163 -11.31 12.61 -18.56
CA THR A 163 -12.16 13.71 -18.09
C THR A 163 -11.94 14.97 -18.91
N SER A 164 -10.68 15.34 -19.17
CA SER A 164 -10.33 16.51 -19.97
C SER A 164 -10.80 16.41 -21.41
N ASN A 165 -10.67 15.23 -22.04
CA ASN A 165 -11.15 15.00 -23.41
C ASN A 165 -12.67 15.10 -23.50
N TYR A 166 -13.36 14.48 -22.54
CA TYR A 166 -14.81 14.53 -22.42
C TYR A 166 -15.32 15.96 -22.21
N TRP A 167 -14.74 16.69 -21.24
CA TRP A 167 -15.13 18.06 -20.91
C TRP A 167 -14.88 19.03 -22.06
N ARG A 168 -13.81 18.82 -22.84
CA ARG A 168 -13.56 19.57 -24.08
C ARG A 168 -14.69 19.42 -25.10
N GLY A 169 -15.37 18.27 -25.10
CA GLY A 169 -16.57 18.02 -25.91
C GLY A 169 -17.76 18.86 -25.46
N ILE A 170 -18.02 18.87 -24.15
CA ILE A 170 -19.07 19.67 -23.52
C ILE A 170 -18.86 21.17 -23.83
N LEU A 171 -17.67 21.69 -23.52
CA LEU A 171 -17.34 23.10 -23.70
C LEU A 171 -17.42 23.57 -25.16
N LYS A 172 -17.23 22.67 -26.13
CA LYS A 172 -17.37 22.99 -27.55
C LYS A 172 -18.83 23.29 -27.93
N VAL A 173 -19.79 22.62 -27.29
CA VAL A 173 -21.23 22.77 -27.60
C VAL A 173 -21.84 23.90 -26.78
N SER A 174 -21.48 24.02 -25.51
CA SER A 174 -22.14 24.94 -24.59
C SER A 174 -21.74 26.42 -24.74
N GLY A 175 -20.82 26.77 -25.64
CA GLY A 175 -20.42 28.16 -25.89
C GLY A 175 -19.72 28.84 -24.69
N ALA A 176 -19.77 30.17 -24.63
CA ALA A 176 -19.07 30.97 -23.62
C ALA A 176 -19.68 30.90 -22.20
N ASP A 177 -20.90 30.39 -22.04
CA ASP A 177 -21.64 30.35 -20.76
C ASP A 177 -21.14 29.28 -19.78
N VAL A 178 -20.50 28.19 -20.24
CA VAL A 178 -20.02 27.09 -19.37
C VAL A 178 -18.54 27.24 -18.98
N ARG A 179 -17.89 28.35 -19.37
CA ARG A 179 -16.46 28.56 -19.13
C ARG A 179 -16.06 28.62 -17.65
N THR A 180 -17.01 28.78 -16.73
CA THR A 180 -16.76 28.86 -15.30
C THR A 180 -16.97 27.55 -14.55
N VAL A 181 -17.42 26.48 -15.21
CA VAL A 181 -17.83 25.27 -14.50
C VAL A 181 -16.85 24.12 -14.68
N THR A 182 -16.25 23.74 -13.55
CA THR A 182 -15.26 22.67 -13.43
C THR A 182 -15.98 21.33 -13.24
N PRO A 183 -15.57 20.25 -13.93
CA PRO A 183 -16.14 18.93 -13.66
C PRO A 183 -15.79 18.49 -12.24
N VAL A 184 -16.78 18.01 -11.50
CA VAL A 184 -16.56 17.43 -10.18
C VAL A 184 -16.40 15.92 -10.32
N LEU A 185 -15.34 15.40 -9.72
CA LEU A 185 -15.11 13.97 -9.53
C LEU A 185 -15.30 13.67 -8.05
N GLU A 186 -16.34 12.90 -7.70
CA GLU A 186 -16.53 12.42 -6.33
C GLU A 186 -15.81 11.10 -6.13
N PHE A 187 -14.88 11.06 -5.21
CA PHE A 187 -14.27 9.82 -4.76
C PHE A 187 -14.81 9.50 -3.36
N GLY A 188 -15.32 8.29 -3.16
CA GLY A 188 -15.67 7.77 -1.84
C GLY A 188 -14.44 7.45 -1.00
N ASP A 189 -14.65 7.37 0.32
CA ASP A 189 -13.64 6.85 1.24
C ASP A 189 -13.45 5.34 1.01
N PHE A 190 -12.21 4.94 0.81
CA PHE A 190 -11.86 3.54 0.62
C PHE A 190 -11.59 2.88 1.97
N GLU A 191 -12.57 2.19 2.55
CA GLU A 191 -12.40 1.47 3.84
C GLU A 191 -11.19 0.51 3.82
N GLY A 192 -10.92 -0.11 2.67
CA GLY A 192 -9.75 -0.96 2.47
C GLY A 192 -8.40 -0.22 2.49
N ARG A 193 -8.38 1.05 2.05
CA ARG A 193 -7.19 1.91 2.14
C ARG A 193 -6.88 2.25 3.58
N ILE A 194 -7.89 2.68 4.35
CA ILE A 194 -7.74 3.06 5.76
C ILE A 194 -7.14 1.88 6.54
N LYS A 195 -7.75 0.69 6.42
CA LYS A 195 -7.27 -0.52 7.11
C LYS A 195 -5.86 -0.94 6.69
N TYR A 196 -5.51 -0.78 5.41
CA TYR A 196 -4.15 -1.09 4.92
C TYR A 196 -3.12 -0.12 5.48
N GLU A 197 -3.39 1.18 5.40
CA GLU A 197 -2.49 2.22 5.89
C GLU A 197 -2.26 2.11 7.41
N GLU A 198 -3.31 1.81 8.18
CA GLU A 198 -3.20 1.55 9.63
C GLU A 198 -2.32 0.34 9.93
N ARG A 199 -2.61 -0.82 9.31
CA ARG A 199 -1.85 -2.06 9.55
C ARG A 199 -0.38 -1.91 9.16
N LYS A 200 -0.12 -1.30 8.00
CA LYS A 200 1.24 -1.02 7.53
C LYS A 200 1.97 -0.11 8.51
N LYS A 201 1.35 1.00 8.94
CA LYS A 201 1.95 1.96 9.87
C LYS A 201 2.32 1.30 11.19
N ILE A 202 1.43 0.48 11.76
CA ILE A 202 1.70 -0.27 13.00
C ILE A 202 2.89 -1.21 12.82
N LEU A 203 2.92 -1.99 11.73
CA LEU A 203 4.00 -2.95 11.51
C LEU A 203 5.35 -2.25 11.29
N ILE A 204 5.42 -1.25 10.41
CA ILE A 204 6.66 -0.52 10.13
C ILE A 204 7.18 0.13 11.42
N SER A 205 6.30 0.75 12.21
CA SER A 205 6.68 1.32 13.50
C SER A 205 7.27 0.28 14.46
N ARG A 206 6.72 -0.95 14.50
CA ARG A 206 7.24 -2.02 15.36
C ARG A 206 8.59 -2.55 14.85
N ILE A 207 8.76 -2.65 13.53
CA ILE A 207 10.05 -3.03 12.93
C ILE A 207 11.10 -1.95 13.23
N ASP A 208 10.76 -0.67 13.07
CA ASP A 208 11.68 0.44 13.35
C ASP A 208 12.11 0.46 14.82
N GLN A 209 11.18 0.28 15.76
CA GLN A 209 11.51 0.16 17.17
C GLN A 209 12.43 -1.04 17.44
N ALA A 210 12.21 -2.16 16.75
CA ALA A 210 13.07 -3.33 16.89
C ALA A 210 14.48 -3.12 16.30
N LEU A 211 14.60 -2.36 15.20
CA LEU A 211 15.88 -2.02 14.59
C LEU A 211 16.66 -0.99 15.43
N GLU A 212 15.98 0.02 15.98
CA GLU A 212 16.60 1.08 16.78
C GLU A 212 17.01 0.61 18.18
N ARG A 213 16.16 -0.16 18.86
CA ARG A 213 16.40 -0.63 20.23
C ARG A 213 17.09 -1.99 20.29
N GLY A 214 17.27 -2.64 19.14
CA GLY A 214 17.65 -4.05 19.07
C GLY A 214 16.53 -5.01 19.52
N GLY A 215 15.29 -4.51 19.67
CA GLY A 215 14.00 -5.18 19.90
C GLY A 215 13.06 -4.40 20.84
N CYS A 216 11.77 -4.75 20.85
CA CYS A 216 10.73 -3.95 21.48
C CYS A 216 10.27 -4.57 22.81
N ALA A 217 10.40 -3.86 23.92
CA ALA A 217 9.54 -4.12 25.06
C ALA A 217 8.12 -3.77 24.62
N ASP A 218 7.21 -4.75 24.62
CA ASP A 218 5.78 -4.48 24.48
C ASP A 218 5.39 -3.52 25.62
N GLU A 219 5.21 -2.24 25.31
CA GLU A 219 4.29 -1.43 26.08
C GLU A 219 2.93 -2.07 25.85
N LYS A 220 2.46 -2.78 26.87
CA LYS A 220 1.14 -3.39 26.90
C LYS A 220 0.14 -2.32 26.51
N ASP A 221 -0.56 -2.54 25.39
CA ASP A 221 -1.79 -1.82 25.06
C ASP A 221 -2.77 -2.05 26.24
N GLU A 222 -2.98 -1.01 27.06
CA GLU A 222 -4.17 -0.83 27.91
C GLU A 222 -5.33 -0.25 27.10
#